data_AF-D0IIR6-F1
#
_entry.id   AF-D0IIR6-F1
#
_cell.length_a   1.000
_cell.length_b   1.000
_cell.length_c   1.000
_cell.angle_alpha   90.00
_cell.angle_beta   90.00
_cell.angle_gamma   90.00
#
_symmetry.space_group_name_H-M   'P 1'
#
loop_
_entity.id
_entity.type
_entity.pdbx_description
1 polymer ?
#
loop_
_entity_poly.entity_id
_entity_poly.type
_entity_poly.pdbx_seq_one_letter_code
_entity_poly.pdbx_strand_id
1 'polypeptide(L)'
;MPVQPVEKPVVETPTEDNAPLVETLPVLEPAHTLETEVKPKDDFSTAKRTSDGKIILGEKEWAYIPGLKESFKARIDTGATTSSISAVDVVPFERDGKDWVKFRIEHDNIRSEELSLPVERWVKIRQSSTDKTQRRAVVVAWIQIGDLKEQTEFTLADRTHLTYPLLLGRSFFKDVAVVDVSRQFIQDKRTDKK
;
A
#
# COMPACT_ATOMS: atom_id res chain seq x y z
N MET A 1 83.70 -9.02 14.51
CA MET A 1 84.65 -10.10 14.88
C MET A 1 83.90 -11.42 15.00
N PRO A 2 84.56 -12.55 14.72
CA PRO A 2 83.96 -13.88 14.57
C PRO A 2 84.01 -14.71 15.87
N VAL A 3 83.23 -15.81 15.91
CA VAL A 3 83.41 -17.12 16.61
C VAL A 3 83.75 -17.09 18.13
N GLN A 4 83.22 -17.91 19.06
CA GLN A 4 82.90 -19.34 19.09
C GLN A 4 82.47 -19.70 20.56
N PRO A 5 82.28 -20.97 21.00
CA PRO A 5 81.02 -21.37 21.64
C PRO A 5 81.18 -22.28 22.91
N VAL A 6 80.06 -22.91 23.33
CA VAL A 6 79.88 -24.20 24.06
C VAL A 6 80.40 -24.34 25.51
N GLU A 7 79.50 -24.71 26.43
CA GLU A 7 79.62 -25.95 27.23
C GLU A 7 78.29 -26.43 27.86
N LYS A 8 78.07 -27.75 27.84
CA LYS A 8 77.07 -28.61 28.51
C LYS A 8 77.87 -29.51 29.49
N PRO A 9 77.35 -30.17 30.57
CA PRO A 9 76.28 -31.21 30.48
C PRO A 9 75.44 -31.49 31.80
N VAL A 10 74.24 -32.09 31.69
CA VAL A 10 73.80 -33.45 32.21
C VAL A 10 73.49 -33.51 33.72
N VAL A 11 72.51 -34.24 34.30
CA VAL A 11 71.29 -35.02 33.98
C VAL A 11 70.69 -35.35 35.36
N GLU A 12 69.37 -35.38 35.51
CA GLU A 12 68.68 -36.42 36.29
C GLU A 12 67.22 -36.52 35.82
N THR A 13 66.83 -37.74 35.44
CA THR A 13 65.50 -38.26 35.05
C THR A 13 65.35 -39.59 35.80
N PRO A 14 64.20 -40.30 35.88
CA PRO A 14 62.88 -40.11 35.25
C PRO A 14 61.76 -40.26 36.35
N THR A 15 60.45 -40.50 36.18
CA THR A 15 59.72 -41.31 35.19
C THR A 15 58.20 -41.07 35.38
N GLU A 16 57.49 -41.05 34.24
CA GLU A 16 56.18 -41.71 33.97
C GLU A 16 54.91 -41.24 34.72
N ASP A 17 53.74 -41.12 34.13
CA ASP A 17 53.28 -41.42 32.76
C ASP A 17 51.91 -40.77 32.56
N ASN A 18 51.75 -40.03 31.45
CA ASN A 18 50.59 -40.02 30.54
C ASN A 18 50.52 -38.69 29.76
N ALA A 19 50.82 -38.80 28.47
CA ALA A 19 50.62 -37.80 27.42
C ALA A 19 49.40 -38.19 26.56
N PRO A 20 49.01 -37.42 25.53
CA PRO A 20 48.85 -35.97 25.42
C PRO A 20 47.45 -35.61 24.85
N LEU A 21 47.09 -34.31 24.80
CA LEU A 21 46.60 -33.62 23.59
C LEU A 21 45.95 -32.25 23.94
N VAL A 22 46.72 -31.19 23.66
CA VAL A 22 46.36 -29.86 23.14
C VAL A 22 44.90 -29.38 23.28
N GLU A 23 44.66 -28.37 24.11
CA GLU A 23 43.51 -27.44 23.98
C GLU A 23 43.93 -26.05 24.51
N THR A 24 44.22 -25.13 23.60
CA THR A 24 43.40 -23.96 23.21
C THR A 24 43.48 -22.78 24.19
N LEU A 25 43.78 -21.62 23.63
CA LEU A 25 43.84 -20.30 24.27
C LEU A 25 42.52 -20.00 25.01
N PRO A 26 42.54 -19.23 26.12
CA PRO A 26 41.34 -18.96 26.89
C PRO A 26 40.33 -18.19 26.03
N VAL A 27 39.19 -18.84 25.79
CA VAL A 27 37.99 -18.21 25.22
C VAL A 27 37.48 -17.21 26.24
N LEU A 28 37.46 -15.94 25.85
CA LEU A 28 36.75 -14.89 26.58
C LEU A 28 35.26 -15.27 26.61
N GLU A 29 34.73 -15.47 27.82
CA GLU A 29 33.31 -15.70 28.05
C GLU A 29 32.50 -14.52 27.48
N PRO A 30 31.51 -14.74 26.58
CA PRO A 30 30.57 -13.69 26.27
C PRO A 30 29.69 -13.47 27.49
N ALA A 31 29.74 -12.23 27.97
CA ALA A 31 28.99 -11.70 29.09
C ALA A 31 27.51 -12.14 29.07
N HIS A 32 27.07 -12.52 30.26
CA HIS A 32 25.70 -12.73 30.70
C HIS A 32 24.66 -11.99 29.84
N THR A 33 23.80 -12.81 29.23
CA THR A 33 22.51 -12.42 28.66
C THR A 33 21.73 -11.62 29.70
N LEU A 34 21.73 -10.30 29.55
CA LEU A 34 20.62 -9.50 30.05
C LEU A 34 19.44 -9.85 29.14
N GLU A 35 18.65 -10.83 29.56
CA GLU A 35 17.29 -11.02 29.06
C GLU A 35 16.55 -9.72 29.34
N THR A 36 16.61 -8.82 28.36
CA THR A 36 15.72 -7.68 28.31
C THR A 36 14.37 -8.31 28.00
N GLU A 37 13.54 -8.44 29.03
CA GLU A 37 12.14 -8.80 28.93
C GLU A 37 11.50 -7.84 27.90
N VAL A 38 11.43 -8.29 26.64
CA VAL A 38 10.72 -7.57 25.58
C VAL A 38 9.26 -7.71 25.94
N LYS A 39 8.75 -6.74 26.71
CA LYS A 39 7.32 -6.50 26.85
C LYS A 39 6.69 -6.59 25.45
N PRO A 40 5.61 -7.36 25.27
CA PRO A 40 4.97 -7.50 23.97
C PRO A 40 4.70 -6.12 23.40
N LYS A 41 5.23 -5.89 22.19
CA LYS A 41 5.09 -4.63 21.43
C LYS A 41 3.64 -4.19 21.47
N ASP A 42 3.44 -2.97 21.94
CA ASP A 42 2.13 -2.33 21.98
C ASP A 42 1.39 -2.45 20.64
N ASP A 43 0.08 -2.67 20.74
CA ASP A 43 -0.92 -2.66 19.68
C ASP A 43 -0.95 -1.30 18.94
N PHE A 44 0.04 -1.00 18.10
CA PHE A 44 0.04 0.22 17.26
C PHE A 44 -0.95 0.16 16.07
N SER A 45 -1.77 -0.90 15.97
CA SER A 45 -2.51 -1.25 14.74
C SER A 45 -3.97 -0.78 14.68
N THR A 46 -4.49 -0.05 15.67
CA THR A 46 -5.91 0.37 15.72
C THR A 46 -6.13 1.84 15.38
N ALA A 47 -5.09 2.68 15.34
CA ALA A 47 -5.26 4.09 15.04
C ALA A 47 -5.82 4.29 13.61
N LYS A 48 -6.96 4.99 13.53
CA LYS A 48 -7.65 5.38 12.28
C LYS A 48 -7.36 6.83 11.88
N ARG A 49 -6.70 7.60 12.76
CA ARG A 49 -6.32 9.01 12.56
C ARG A 49 -4.94 9.29 13.13
N THR A 50 -4.26 10.28 12.57
CA THR A 50 -3.00 10.84 13.08
C THR A 50 -3.27 11.83 14.22
N SER A 51 -2.21 12.25 14.93
CA SER A 51 -2.31 13.23 16.01
C SER A 51 -2.76 14.62 15.54
N ASP A 52 -2.47 15.00 14.29
CA ASP A 52 -2.95 16.24 13.66
C ASP A 52 -4.36 16.10 13.04
N GLY A 53 -5.05 14.97 13.28
CA GLY A 53 -6.45 14.76 12.93
C GLY A 53 -6.72 14.24 11.51
N LYS A 54 -5.68 14.02 10.70
CA LYS A 54 -5.82 13.43 9.35
C LYS A 54 -6.27 11.98 9.45
N ILE A 55 -7.07 11.55 8.47
CA ILE A 55 -7.48 10.14 8.38
C ILE A 55 -6.31 9.28 7.93
N ILE A 56 -6.14 8.10 8.52
CA ILE A 56 -5.16 7.11 8.06
C ILE A 56 -5.87 6.17 7.08
N LEU A 57 -5.34 6.07 5.87
CA LEU A 57 -5.79 5.17 4.82
C LEU A 57 -4.76 4.05 4.63
N GLY A 58 -5.21 2.83 4.42
CA GLY A 58 -4.36 1.74 3.97
C GLY A 58 -3.99 1.86 2.50
N GLU A 59 -3.19 0.94 1.98
CA GLU A 59 -2.98 0.84 0.52
C GLU A 59 -4.29 0.53 -0.23
N LYS A 60 -5.25 -0.10 0.45
CA LYS A 60 -6.58 -0.46 -0.05
C LYS A 60 -7.63 -0.03 0.97
N GLU A 61 -8.75 0.47 0.49
CA GLU A 61 -9.86 0.91 1.34
C GLU A 61 -11.22 0.56 0.73
N TRP A 62 -12.26 0.59 1.57
CA TRP A 62 -13.64 0.56 1.12
C TRP A 62 -14.08 1.98 0.76
N ALA A 63 -14.42 2.20 -0.52
CA ALA A 63 -14.94 3.45 -1.01
C ALA A 63 -16.44 3.32 -1.30
N TYR A 64 -17.23 4.03 -0.51
CA TYR A 64 -18.68 4.11 -0.67
C TYR A 64 -19.03 5.21 -1.67
N ILE A 65 -19.87 4.88 -2.65
CA ILE A 65 -20.41 5.82 -3.63
C ILE A 65 -21.88 6.09 -3.27
N PRO A 66 -22.21 7.27 -2.72
CA PRO A 66 -23.58 7.58 -2.31
C PRO A 66 -24.60 7.51 -3.46
N GLY A 67 -24.17 7.82 -4.69
CA GLY A 67 -25.03 7.71 -5.87
C GLY A 67 -25.45 6.28 -6.23
N LEU A 68 -24.72 5.27 -5.75
CA LEU A 68 -25.00 3.85 -5.96
C LEU A 68 -25.40 3.12 -4.68
N LYS A 69 -25.29 3.77 -3.52
CA LYS A 69 -25.51 3.16 -2.20
C LYS A 69 -24.68 1.88 -1.98
N GLU A 70 -23.50 1.83 -2.58
CA GLU A 70 -22.65 0.66 -2.64
C GLU A 70 -21.20 0.99 -2.31
N SER A 71 -20.50 0.04 -1.69
CA SER A 71 -19.09 0.13 -1.33
C SER A 71 -18.24 -0.76 -2.21
N PHE A 72 -17.25 -0.18 -2.87
CA PHE A 72 -16.31 -0.85 -3.75
C PHE A 72 -14.91 -0.89 -3.14
N LYS A 73 -14.10 -1.89 -3.51
CA LYS A 73 -12.68 -1.89 -3.17
C LYS A 73 -11.98 -0.81 -3.98
N ALA A 74 -11.24 0.05 -3.31
CA ALA A 74 -10.42 1.08 -3.93
C ALA A 74 -8.95 0.88 -3.59
N ARG A 75 -8.07 1.14 -4.56
CA ARG A 75 -6.63 1.27 -4.33
C ARG A 75 -6.29 2.75 -4.14
N ILE A 76 -5.58 3.06 -3.06
CA ILE A 76 -5.10 4.41 -2.75
C ILE A 76 -3.78 4.67 -3.47
N ASP A 77 -3.84 5.34 -4.62
CA ASP A 77 -2.70 5.52 -5.51
C ASP A 77 -2.04 6.89 -5.31
N THR A 78 -0.93 6.91 -4.57
CA THR A 78 -0.13 8.12 -4.34
C THR A 78 0.64 8.58 -5.59
N GLY A 79 0.79 7.72 -6.61
CA GLY A 79 1.43 8.06 -7.88
C GLY A 79 0.49 8.77 -8.86
N ALA A 80 -0.82 8.61 -8.69
CA ALA A 80 -1.82 9.26 -9.53
C ALA A 80 -2.24 10.64 -8.98
N THR A 81 -2.37 11.63 -9.86
CA THR A 81 -2.98 12.92 -9.49
C THR A 81 -4.51 12.80 -9.44
N THR A 82 -5.11 12.21 -10.47
CA THR A 82 -6.56 12.10 -10.65
C THR A 82 -7.02 10.67 -10.40
N SER A 83 -8.21 10.54 -9.82
CA SER A 83 -8.86 9.26 -9.58
C SER A 83 -9.47 8.66 -10.87
N SER A 84 -9.73 7.36 -10.89
CA SER A 84 -10.38 6.69 -12.03
C SER A 84 -11.34 5.59 -11.60
N ILE A 85 -12.39 5.39 -12.40
CA ILE A 85 -13.39 4.34 -12.23
C ILE A 85 -13.28 3.38 -13.42
N SER A 86 -13.25 2.08 -13.10
CA SER A 86 -13.48 1.01 -14.07
C SER A 86 -14.95 1.03 -14.47
N ALA A 87 -15.23 1.58 -15.65
CA ALA A 87 -16.57 1.82 -16.14
C ALA A 87 -16.84 1.00 -17.41
N VAL A 88 -17.95 0.28 -17.41
CA VAL A 88 -18.48 -0.47 -18.55
C VAL A 88 -19.79 0.15 -19.02
N ASP A 89 -20.23 -0.25 -20.22
CA ASP A 89 -21.47 0.23 -20.83
C ASP A 89 -21.55 1.78 -20.86
N VAL A 90 -20.42 2.43 -21.13
CA VAL A 90 -20.28 3.89 -21.11
C VAL A 90 -20.97 4.50 -22.33
N VAL A 91 -22.10 5.16 -22.10
CA VAL A 91 -22.93 5.79 -23.14
C VAL A 91 -23.06 7.29 -22.89
N PRO A 92 -22.46 8.15 -23.72
CA PRO A 92 -22.70 9.59 -23.65
C PRO A 92 -24.10 9.95 -24.16
N PHE A 93 -24.73 10.95 -23.55
CA PHE A 93 -26.01 11.48 -23.98
C PHE A 93 -26.12 12.97 -23.62
N GLU A 94 -27.06 13.67 -24.24
CA GLU A 94 -27.35 15.06 -23.92
C GLU A 94 -28.57 15.15 -22.99
N ARG A 95 -28.49 16.01 -21.97
CA ARG A 95 -29.63 16.37 -21.11
C ARG A 95 -29.55 17.86 -20.79
N ASP A 96 -30.61 18.58 -21.12
CA ASP A 96 -30.73 20.03 -20.90
C ASP A 96 -29.58 20.84 -21.52
N GLY A 97 -29.12 20.44 -22.72
CA GLY A 97 -28.01 21.09 -23.42
C GLY A 97 -26.62 20.86 -22.79
N LYS A 98 -26.50 19.89 -21.87
CA LYS A 98 -25.22 19.51 -21.25
C LYS A 98 -24.86 18.08 -21.61
N ASP A 99 -23.56 17.82 -21.72
CA ASP A 99 -23.03 16.47 -21.89
C ASP A 99 -23.19 15.68 -20.59
N TRP A 100 -23.78 14.49 -20.70
CA TRP A 100 -23.88 13.51 -19.63
C TRP A 100 -23.32 12.17 -20.10
N VAL A 101 -22.99 11.32 -19.14
CA VAL A 101 -22.56 9.96 -19.41
C VAL A 101 -23.26 9.00 -18.46
N LYS A 102 -23.74 7.90 -19.02
CA LYS A 102 -24.35 6.78 -18.31
C LYS A 102 -23.37 5.61 -18.34
N PHE A 103 -23.14 4.98 -17.20
CA PHE A 103 -22.17 3.88 -17.08
C PHE A 103 -22.49 2.98 -15.89
N ARG A 104 -21.84 1.81 -15.84
CA ARG A 104 -21.85 0.90 -14.70
C ARG A 104 -20.43 0.64 -14.23
N ILE A 105 -20.28 0.35 -12.95
CA ILE A 105 -19.02 -0.13 -12.38
C ILE A 105 -19.04 -1.65 -12.45
N GLU A 106 -17.99 -2.26 -12.99
CA GLU A 106 -17.86 -3.71 -13.06
C GLU A 106 -16.60 -4.17 -12.33
N HIS A 107 -16.75 -5.19 -11.49
CA HIS A 107 -15.67 -5.87 -10.79
C HIS A 107 -16.04 -7.33 -10.54
N ASP A 108 -15.12 -8.26 -10.81
CA ASP A 108 -15.33 -9.70 -10.62
C ASP A 108 -16.61 -10.23 -11.28
N ASN A 109 -16.94 -9.73 -12.48
CA ASN A 109 -18.18 -10.01 -13.24
C ASN A 109 -19.49 -9.56 -12.54
N ILE A 110 -19.40 -8.78 -11.47
CA ILE A 110 -20.54 -8.15 -10.82
C ILE A 110 -20.64 -6.71 -11.31
N ARG A 111 -21.83 -6.34 -11.79
CA ARG A 111 -22.15 -4.97 -12.25
C ARG A 111 -22.96 -4.24 -11.20
N SER A 112 -22.60 -2.99 -10.94
CA SER A 112 -23.41 -2.08 -10.14
C SER A 112 -24.71 -1.72 -10.85
N GLU A 113 -25.60 -1.05 -10.10
CA GLU A 113 -26.63 -0.24 -10.73
C GLU A 113 -26.02 0.81 -11.65
N GLU A 114 -26.86 1.32 -12.55
CA GLU A 114 -26.45 2.29 -13.53
C GLU A 114 -26.41 3.70 -12.96
N LEU A 115 -25.30 4.40 -13.21
CA LEU A 115 -25.09 5.76 -12.75
C LEU A 115 -25.04 6.70 -13.96
N SER A 116 -25.72 7.85 -13.83
CA SER A 116 -25.64 8.93 -14.82
C SER A 116 -25.08 10.18 -14.16
N LEU A 117 -23.99 10.73 -14.70
CA LEU A 117 -23.35 11.95 -14.21
C LEU A 117 -23.08 12.93 -15.35
N PRO A 118 -23.09 14.25 -15.06
CA PRO A 118 -22.64 15.24 -16.03
C PRO A 118 -21.15 15.04 -16.34
N VAL A 119 -20.78 15.27 -17.60
CA VAL A 119 -19.39 15.26 -18.03
C VAL A 119 -18.77 16.62 -17.74
N GLU A 120 -17.72 16.63 -16.91
CA GLU A 120 -16.96 17.85 -16.60
C GLU A 120 -16.08 18.24 -17.79
N ARG A 121 -15.41 17.24 -18.38
CA ARG A 121 -14.60 17.42 -19.60
C ARG A 121 -14.30 16.10 -20.29
N TRP A 122 -13.91 16.21 -21.55
CA TRP A 122 -13.40 15.09 -22.34
C TRP A 122 -11.87 15.14 -22.41
N VAL A 123 -11.21 14.07 -21.97
CA VAL A 123 -9.76 13.92 -22.13
C VAL A 123 -9.44 13.04 -23.33
N LYS A 124 -8.53 13.50 -24.19
CA LYS A 124 -8.02 12.71 -25.32
C LYS A 124 -6.84 11.88 -24.85
N ILE A 125 -6.96 10.55 -24.93
CA ILE A 125 -5.83 9.67 -24.68
C ILE A 125 -5.21 9.32 -26.02
N ARG A 126 -3.96 9.74 -26.21
CA ARG A 126 -3.11 9.28 -27.29
C ARG A 126 -2.48 7.97 -26.86
N GLN A 127 -2.89 6.86 -27.46
CA GLN A 127 -2.16 5.61 -27.31
C GLN A 127 -0.97 5.65 -28.26
N SER A 128 0.24 5.53 -27.73
CA SER A 128 1.48 5.55 -28.53
C SER A 128 1.56 4.44 -29.59
N SER A 129 0.68 3.43 -29.48
CA SER A 129 0.63 2.25 -30.34
C SER A 129 -0.50 2.25 -31.37
N THR A 130 -1.36 3.29 -31.44
CA THR A 130 -2.50 3.29 -32.36
C THR A 130 -2.95 4.71 -32.70
N ASP A 131 -3.25 4.99 -33.97
CA ASP A 131 -3.79 6.27 -34.45
C ASP A 131 -5.21 6.59 -33.93
N LYS A 132 -5.83 5.68 -33.17
CA LYS A 132 -7.15 5.87 -32.57
C LYS A 132 -7.03 6.66 -31.28
N THR A 133 -7.48 7.92 -31.32
CA THR A 133 -7.62 8.74 -30.11
C THR A 133 -8.90 8.31 -29.36
N GLN A 134 -8.76 7.65 -28.22
CA GLN A 134 -9.90 7.35 -27.35
C GLN A 134 -10.20 8.58 -26.49
N ARG A 135 -11.44 9.07 -26.53
CA ARG A 135 -11.90 10.11 -25.60
C ARG A 135 -12.44 9.44 -24.33
N ARG A 136 -12.05 9.95 -23.17
CA ARG A 136 -12.59 9.51 -21.88
C ARG A 136 -13.33 10.66 -21.23
N ALA A 137 -14.52 10.38 -20.72
CA ALA A 137 -15.27 11.33 -19.92
C ALA A 137 -14.59 11.47 -18.56
N VAL A 138 -14.50 12.70 -18.09
CA VAL A 138 -14.22 13.01 -16.69
C VAL A 138 -15.53 13.42 -16.05
N VAL A 139 -15.87 12.78 -14.95
CA VAL A 139 -17.08 13.07 -14.16
C VAL A 139 -16.66 13.44 -12.74
N VAL A 140 -17.54 14.14 -12.04
CA VAL A 140 -17.33 14.48 -10.64
C VAL A 140 -18.30 13.66 -9.79
N ALA A 141 -17.78 12.92 -8.81
CA ALA A 141 -18.60 12.07 -7.95
C ALA A 141 -18.21 12.22 -6.47
N TRP A 142 -19.19 12.04 -5.59
CA TRP A 142 -18.97 11.94 -4.14
C TRP A 142 -18.46 10.55 -3.78
N ILE A 143 -17.44 10.52 -2.92
CA ILE A 143 -16.89 9.28 -2.35
C ILE A 143 -16.80 9.45 -0.86
N GLN A 144 -17.06 8.36 -0.14
CA GLN A 144 -16.86 8.30 1.30
C GLN A 144 -15.98 7.12 1.70
N ILE A 145 -15.00 7.37 2.57
CA ILE A 145 -14.16 6.37 3.22
C ILE A 145 -14.12 6.69 4.72
N GLY A 146 -14.67 5.80 5.55
CA GLY A 146 -14.90 6.10 6.96
C GLY A 146 -15.69 7.40 7.13
N ASP A 147 -15.10 8.37 7.83
CA ASP A 147 -15.69 9.69 8.05
C ASP A 147 -15.33 10.71 6.95
N LEU A 148 -14.35 10.40 6.09
CA LEU A 148 -13.93 11.31 5.02
C LEU A 148 -14.91 11.20 3.85
N LYS A 149 -15.65 12.27 3.58
CA LYS A 149 -16.55 12.38 2.43
C LYS A 149 -16.13 13.55 1.57
N GLU A 150 -15.65 13.26 0.37
CA GLU A 150 -15.12 14.26 -0.55
C GLU A 150 -15.67 14.08 -1.96
N GLN A 151 -15.71 15.19 -2.68
CA GLN A 151 -16.05 15.21 -4.09
C GLN A 151 -14.76 15.24 -4.90
N THR A 152 -14.59 14.30 -5.84
CA THR A 152 -13.38 14.22 -6.67
C THR A 152 -13.73 13.94 -8.12
N GLU A 153 -12.82 14.36 -8.99
CA GLU A 153 -12.87 14.02 -10.41
C GLU A 153 -12.45 12.56 -10.64
N PHE A 154 -13.15 11.93 -11.57
CA PHE A 154 -12.93 10.57 -12.01
C PHE A 154 -12.84 10.50 -13.52
N THR A 155 -11.75 9.92 -14.02
CA THR A 155 -11.70 9.49 -15.41
C THR A 155 -12.41 8.14 -15.55
N LEU A 156 -13.36 8.06 -16.49
CA LEU A 156 -14.00 6.80 -16.84
C LEU A 156 -13.15 6.04 -17.85
N ALA A 157 -12.78 4.81 -17.52
CA ALA A 157 -12.01 3.94 -18.40
C ALA A 157 -12.47 2.49 -18.23
N ASP A 158 -12.50 1.72 -19.31
CA ASP A 158 -12.63 0.27 -19.19
C ASP A 158 -11.32 -0.31 -18.62
N ARG A 159 -11.41 -0.79 -17.39
CA ARG A 159 -10.31 -1.39 -16.64
C ARG A 159 -10.76 -2.69 -15.97
N THR A 160 -11.71 -3.38 -16.59
CA THR A 160 -12.26 -4.68 -16.12
C THR A 160 -11.19 -5.75 -15.88
N HIS A 161 -10.05 -5.65 -16.57
CA HIS A 161 -8.88 -6.50 -16.39
C HIS A 161 -8.04 -6.21 -15.12
N LEU A 162 -8.31 -5.11 -14.40
CA LEU A 162 -7.58 -4.74 -13.18
C LEU A 162 -8.30 -5.23 -11.92
N THR A 163 -7.51 -5.43 -10.86
CA THR A 163 -7.99 -5.94 -9.57
C THR A 163 -8.89 -4.98 -8.80
N TYR A 164 -8.86 -3.67 -9.08
CA TYR A 164 -9.64 -2.68 -8.33
C TYR A 164 -10.50 -1.86 -9.28
N PRO A 165 -11.83 -1.80 -9.06
CA PRO A 165 -12.72 -0.98 -9.86
C PRO A 165 -12.53 0.52 -9.61
N LEU A 166 -11.96 0.90 -8.46
CA LEU A 166 -11.67 2.29 -8.11
C LEU A 166 -10.19 2.49 -7.82
N LEU A 167 -9.64 3.55 -8.40
CA LEU A 167 -8.33 4.09 -8.08
C LEU A 167 -8.54 5.50 -7.56
N LEU A 168 -8.12 5.77 -6.33
CA LEU A 168 -8.20 7.09 -5.73
C LEU A 168 -6.82 7.73 -5.80
N GLY A 169 -6.73 8.82 -6.55
CA GLY A 169 -5.50 9.61 -6.68
C GLY A 169 -5.40 10.67 -5.59
N ARG A 170 -4.28 11.39 -5.59
CA ARG A 170 -3.98 12.44 -4.61
C ARG A 170 -5.07 13.53 -4.53
N SER A 171 -5.76 13.84 -5.62
CA SER A 171 -6.87 14.81 -5.63
C SER A 171 -7.98 14.50 -4.61
N PHE A 172 -8.17 13.24 -4.23
CA PHE A 172 -9.18 12.85 -3.24
C PHE A 172 -8.72 13.06 -1.79
N PHE A 173 -7.43 12.82 -1.48
CA PHE A 173 -6.96 12.68 -0.11
C PHE A 173 -5.81 13.62 0.28
N LYS A 174 -5.38 14.49 -0.63
CA LYS A 174 -4.36 15.51 -0.37
C LYS A 174 -4.82 16.39 0.81
N ASP A 175 -3.88 16.70 1.71
CA ASP A 175 -4.05 17.55 2.90
C ASP A 175 -4.95 16.99 4.01
N VAL A 176 -5.81 15.99 3.73
CA VAL A 176 -6.78 15.43 4.67
C VAL A 176 -6.43 14.02 5.18
N ALA A 177 -5.51 13.31 4.51
CA ALA A 177 -5.15 11.93 4.86
C ALA A 177 -3.65 11.63 4.82
N VAL A 178 -3.26 10.56 5.51
CA VAL A 178 -1.95 9.90 5.40
C VAL A 178 -2.17 8.46 4.95
N VAL A 179 -1.31 7.97 4.05
CA VAL A 179 -1.40 6.61 3.52
C VAL A 179 -0.35 5.73 4.18
N ASP A 180 -0.80 4.70 4.89
CA ASP A 180 0.04 3.63 5.42
C ASP A 180 -0.06 2.41 4.51
N VAL A 181 0.97 2.21 3.69
CA VAL A 181 1.01 1.14 2.69
C VAL A 181 1.15 -0.27 3.29
N SER A 182 1.48 -0.37 4.58
CA SER A 182 1.59 -1.67 5.27
C SER A 182 0.23 -2.22 5.73
N ARG A 183 -0.80 -1.39 5.70
CA ARG A 183 -2.15 -1.70 6.20
C ARG A 183 -3.17 -1.67 5.06
N GLN A 184 -4.30 -2.34 5.27
CA GLN A 184 -5.42 -2.41 4.33
C GLN A 184 -6.73 -2.33 5.10
N PHE A 185 -7.75 -1.71 4.51
CA PHE A 185 -9.11 -1.62 5.07
C PHE A 185 -9.09 -1.08 6.51
N ILE A 186 -8.36 0.01 6.73
CA ILE A 186 -8.28 0.66 8.05
C ILE A 186 -9.64 1.25 8.42
N GLN A 187 -10.38 1.73 7.42
CA GLN A 187 -11.70 2.30 7.59
C GLN A 187 -12.78 1.24 7.40
N ASP A 188 -13.84 1.33 8.21
CA ASP A 188 -14.90 0.33 8.19
C ASP A 188 -15.68 0.39 6.87
N LYS A 189 -16.10 -0.78 6.37
CA LYS A 189 -16.96 -0.86 5.20
C LYS A 189 -18.32 -0.25 5.52
N ARG A 190 -18.66 0.86 4.86
CA ARG A 190 -20.00 1.43 4.94
C ARG A 190 -21.00 0.53 4.20
N THR A 191 -22.11 0.24 4.86
CA THR A 191 -23.28 -0.40 4.27
C THR A 191 -24.50 0.43 4.65
N ASP A 192 -25.35 0.74 3.67
CA ASP A 192 -26.65 1.32 4.00
C ASP A 192 -27.51 0.21 4.60
N LYS A 193 -27.95 0.39 5.84
CA LYS A 193 -28.92 -0.51 6.46
C LYS A 193 -30.21 -0.42 5.65
N LYS A 194 -30.62 -1.56 5.10
CA LYS A 194 -31.88 -1.73 4.37
C LYS A 194 -33.06 -1.69 5.32
#